data_AF-A0A1P8RDJ1-F1
#
_entry.id   AF-A0A1P8RDJ1-F1
#
_cell.length_a   1.000
_cell.length_b   1.000
_cell.length_c   1.000
_cell.angle_alpha   90.00
_cell.angle_beta   90.00
_cell.angle_gamma   90.00
#
_symmetry.space_group_name_H-M   'P 1'
#
loop_
_entity.id
_entity.type
_entity.pdbx_description
1 polymer ?
#
loop_
_entity_poly.entity_id
_entity_poly.type
_entity_poly.pdbx_seq_one_letter_code
_entity_poly.pdbx_strand_id
1 'polypeptide(L)' 'MKVERVRDTMERAIFQSDYREGNVSWVDWTLLVILLSLGVAGFVLLDNVALGSVALIAGASFAFFIAVVKSGTLTNA' A
#
# COMPACT_ATOMS: atom_id res chain seq x y z
N MET A 1 29.12 -10.01 -0.17
CA MET A 1 29.25 -9.19 -1.41
C MET A 1 28.04 -9.14 -2.36
N LYS A 2 27.24 -10.21 -2.57
CA LYS A 2 26.01 -10.11 -3.39
C LYS A 2 24.76 -9.66 -2.60
N VAL A 3 24.65 -10.05 -1.33
CA VAL A 3 23.46 -9.76 -0.50
C VAL A 3 23.42 -8.30 -0.03
N GLU A 4 24.56 -7.68 0.28
CA GLU A 4 24.64 -6.24 0.63
C GLU A 4 24.19 -5.35 -0.52
N ARG A 5 24.63 -5.64 -1.75
CA ARG A 5 24.21 -4.84 -2.91
C ARG A 5 22.71 -4.95 -3.19
N VAL A 6 22.11 -6.12 -2.95
CA VAL A 6 20.65 -6.29 -3.12
C VAL A 6 19.90 -5.53 -2.03
N ARG A 7 20.38 -5.57 -0.78
CA ARG A 7 19.82 -4.82 0.34
C ARG A 7 19.91 -3.30 0.10
N ASP A 8 21.06 -2.79 -0.31
CA ASP A 8 21.24 -1.36 -0.62
C ASP A 8 20.39 -0.92 -1.83
N THR A 9 20.18 -1.82 -2.80
CA THR A 9 19.34 -1.54 -3.98
C THR A 9 17.86 -1.58 -3.62
N MET A 10 17.43 -2.49 -2.76
CA MET A 10 16.05 -2.54 -2.23
C MET A 10 15.76 -1.34 -1.33
N GLU A 11 16.68 -0.96 -0.45
CA GLU A 11 16.55 0.28 0.33
C GLU A 11 16.44 1.50 -0.60
N ARG A 12 17.30 1.63 -1.61
CA ARG A 12 17.16 2.75 -2.57
C ARG A 12 15.85 2.68 -3.36
N ALA A 13 15.42 1.52 -3.83
CA ALA A 13 14.21 1.41 -4.64
C ALA A 13 12.92 1.65 -3.84
N ILE A 14 12.89 1.24 -2.57
CA ILE A 14 11.72 1.41 -1.69
C ILE A 14 11.68 2.82 -1.08
N PHE A 15 12.84 3.48 -0.89
CA PHE A 15 12.95 4.80 -0.26
C PHE A 15 13.27 5.99 -1.20
N GLN A 16 13.39 5.79 -2.53
CA GLN A 16 13.66 6.89 -3.49
C GLN A 16 12.48 7.38 -4.34
N SER A 17 11.30 6.77 -4.37
CA SER A 17 10.20 7.28 -5.21
C SER A 17 9.10 7.91 -4.37
N ASP A 18 8.98 9.24 -4.40
CA ASP A 18 7.88 10.11 -3.91
C ASP A 18 7.34 9.96 -2.46
N TYR A 19 7.16 8.74 -1.97
CA TYR A 19 6.65 8.42 -0.64
C TYR A 19 7.54 8.91 0.51
N ARG A 20 8.85 9.10 0.28
CA ARG A 20 9.73 9.67 1.31
C ARG A 20 9.44 11.14 1.60
N GLU A 21 8.95 11.88 0.60
CA GLU A 21 8.54 13.28 0.73
C GLU A 21 7.10 13.41 1.27
N GLY A 22 6.47 12.29 1.66
CA GLY A 22 5.06 12.25 2.04
C GLY A 22 4.11 12.46 0.86
N ASN A 23 4.62 12.42 -0.37
CA ASN A 23 3.85 12.65 -1.57
C ASN A 23 3.27 11.33 -2.06
N VAL A 24 1.96 11.18 -1.88
CA VAL A 24 1.19 10.00 -2.33
C VAL A 24 0.56 10.35 -3.67
N SER A 25 0.89 9.57 -4.70
CA SER A 25 0.42 9.87 -6.05
C SER A 25 -1.09 9.64 -6.17
N TRP A 26 -1.71 10.26 -7.17
CA TRP A 26 -3.12 10.01 -7.49
C TRP A 26 -3.39 8.55 -7.92
N VAL A 27 -2.37 7.86 -8.44
CA VAL A 27 -2.46 6.43 -8.81
C VAL A 27 -2.67 5.57 -7.56
N ASP A 28 -2.03 5.91 -6.44
CA ASP A 28 -2.14 5.17 -5.19
C ASP A 28 -3.54 5.32 -4.58
N TRP A 29 -4.09 6.55 -4.61
CA TRP A 29 -5.48 6.78 -4.22
C TRP A 29 -6.47 5.99 -5.09
N THR A 30 -6.22 5.92 -6.40
CA THR A 30 -7.06 5.15 -7.33
C THR A 30 -7.00 3.66 -7.02
N LEU A 31 -5.81 3.14 -6.73
CA LEU A 31 -5.59 1.73 -6.41
C LEU A 31 -6.27 1.35 -5.08
N LEU A 32 -6.24 2.24 -4.08
CA LEU A 32 -6.96 2.06 -2.82
C LEU A 32 -8.48 1.94 -3.06
N VAL A 33 -9.06 2.82 -3.87
CA VAL A 33 -10.50 2.80 -4.17
C VAL A 33 -10.86 1.48 -4.86
N ILE A 34 -10.07 1.03 -5.83
CA ILE A 34 -10.29 -0.25 -6.52
C ILE A 34 -10.28 -1.42 -5.54
N LEU A 35 -9.30 -1.49 -4.63
CA LEU A 35 -9.20 -2.56 -3.64
C LEU A 35 -10.43 -2.60 -2.71
N LEU A 36 -10.87 -1.44 -2.23
CA LEU A 36 -12.05 -1.34 -1.38
C LEU A 36 -13.33 -1.72 -2.13
N SER A 37 -13.49 -1.26 -3.38
CA SER A 37 -14.64 -1.60 -4.22
C SER A 37 -14.69 -3.11 -4.53
N LEU A 38 -13.55 -3.73 -4.84
CA LEU A 38 -13.46 -5.17 -5.05
C LEU A 38 -13.74 -5.96 -3.78
N GLY A 39 -13.28 -5.48 -2.62
CA GLY A 39 -13.58 -6.10 -1.33
C GLY A 39 -15.07 -6.08 -1.00
N VAL A 40 -15.71 -4.92 -1.15
CA VAL A 40 -17.17 -4.79 -0.95
C VAL A 40 -17.93 -5.62 -1.97
N ALA A 41 -17.54 -5.61 -3.24
CA ALA A 41 -18.19 -6.43 -4.27
C ALA A 41 -18.04 -7.94 -3.99
N GLY A 42 -16.85 -8.39 -3.58
CA GLY A 42 -16.62 -9.79 -3.21
C GLY A 42 -17.46 -10.22 -2.02
N PHE A 43 -17.60 -9.35 -1.01
CA PHE A 43 -18.34 -9.63 0.21
C PHE A 43 -19.86 -9.54 0.03
N VAL A 44 -20.35 -8.53 -0.70
CA VAL A 44 -21.79 -8.21 -0.81
C VAL A 44 -22.44 -8.81 -2.05
N LEU A 45 -21.75 -8.78 -3.20
CA LEU A 45 -22.35 -9.19 -4.48
C LEU A 45 -22.09 -10.66 -4.81
N LEU A 46 -20.92 -11.19 -4.42
CA LEU A 46 -20.50 -12.54 -4.82
C LEU A 46 -20.62 -13.58 -3.69
N ASP A 47 -21.06 -13.16 -2.50
CA ASP A 47 -21.14 -13.98 -1.28
C ASP A 47 -19.85 -14.78 -1.00
N ASN A 48 -18.72 -14.26 -1.49
CA ASN A 48 -17.42 -14.89 -1.39
C ASN A 48 -16.65 -14.18 -0.28
N VAL A 49 -16.99 -14.55 0.95
CA VAL A 49 -16.46 -13.96 2.18
C VAL A 49 -14.94 -13.98 2.20
N ALA A 50 -14.30 -15.07 1.71
CA ALA A 50 -12.85 -15.18 1.68
C ALA A 50 -12.21 -14.12 0.77
N LEU A 51 -12.73 -13.99 -0.46
CA LEU A 51 -12.18 -13.07 -1.45
C LEU A 51 -12.47 -11.60 -1.09
N GLY A 52 -13.69 -11.33 -0.61
CA GLY A 52 -14.09 -10.01 -0.11
C GLY A 52 -13.28 -9.55 1.11
N SER A 53 -13.05 -10.45 2.07
CA SER A 53 -12.28 -10.14 3.29
C SER A 53 -10.81 -9.89 2.97
N VAL A 54 -10.19 -10.67 2.08
CA VAL A 54 -8.79 -10.47 1.68
C VAL A 54 -8.61 -9.11 1.01
N ALA A 55 -9.52 -8.74 0.10
CA ALA A 55 -9.46 -7.43 -0.57
C ALA A 55 -9.73 -6.25 0.39
N LEU A 56 -10.63 -6.40 1.37
CA LEU A 56 -10.84 -5.39 2.41
C LEU A 56 -9.62 -5.23 3.32
N ILE A 57 -8.99 -6.33 3.74
CA ILE A 57 -7.76 -6.30 4.56
C ILE A 57 -6.63 -5.63 3.77
N ALA A 58 -6.44 -6.03 2.50
CA ALA A 58 -5.44 -5.42 1.63
C ALA A 58 -5.66 -3.91 1.44
N GLY A 59 -6.91 -3.50 1.20
CA GLY A 59 -7.30 -2.09 1.11
C GLY A 59 -7.03 -1.32 2.41
N ALA A 60 -7.40 -1.89 3.56
CA ALA A 60 -7.17 -1.26 4.87
C ALA A 60 -5.67 -1.13 5.20
N SER A 61 -4.87 -2.17 4.95
CA SER A 61 -3.42 -2.12 5.12
C SER A 61 -2.77 -1.07 4.20
N PHE A 62 -3.25 -0.96 2.97
CA PHE A 62 -2.75 0.03 2.01
C PHE A 62 -3.14 1.46 2.40
N ALA A 63 -4.37 1.68 2.89
CA ALA A 63 -4.79 2.97 3.46
C ALA A 63 -3.94 3.38 4.68
N PHE A 64 -3.64 2.41 5.55
CA PHE A 64 -2.76 2.64 6.69
C PHE A 64 -1.35 3.03 6.24
N PHE A 65 -0.79 2.34 5.24
CA PHE A 65 0.51 2.68 4.67
C PHE A 65 0.54 4.12 4.11
N ILE A 66 -0.48 4.50 3.33
CA ILE A 66 -0.65 5.87 2.80
C ILE A 66 -0.70 6.90 3.95
N ALA A 67 -1.45 6.60 5.02
CA ALA A 67 -1.56 7.49 6.17
C ALA A 67 -0.22 7.68 6.89
N VAL A 68 0.55 6.59 7.08
CA VAL A 68 1.88 6.59 7.70
C VAL A 68 2.90 7.34 6.85
N VAL A 69 2.83 7.22 5.52
CA VAL A 69 3.66 8.01 4.60
C VAL A 69 3.31 9.50 4.72
N LYS A 70 2.02 9.83 4.65
CA LYS A 70 1.55 11.22 4.69
C LYS A 70 1.80 11.89 6.04
N SER A 71 1.85 11.14 7.14
CA SER A 71 2.20 11.66 8.47
C SER A 71 3.69 11.94 8.65
N GLY A 72 4.55 11.59 7.68
CA GLY A 72 6.00 11.76 7.78
C GLY A 72 6.64 10.89 8.87
N THR A 73 5.92 9.86 9.35
CA THR A 73 6.41 8.97 10.43
C THR A 73 7.55 8.09 9.91
N LEU A 74 7.56 7.77 8.62
CA LEU A 74 8.65 7.03 7.97
C LEU A 74 9.90 7.89 7.69
N THR A 75 9.78 9.22 7.77
CA THR A 75 10.89 10.16 7.53
C THR A 75 11.62 10.56 8.82
N ASN A 76 11.02 10.29 9.99
CA ASN A 76 11.54 10.64 11.31
C ASN A 76 12.09 9.43 12.10
N ALA A 77 12.24 8.27 11.46
CA ALA A 77 12.85 7.06 12.02
C ALA A 77 14.25 6.84 11.42
#